data_AF-R3TTQ2-F1
#
_entry.id   AF-R3TTQ2-F1
#
_cell.length_a   1.000
_cell.length_b   1.000
_cell.length_c   1.000
_cell.angle_alpha   90.00
_cell.angle_beta   90.00
_cell.angle_gamma   90.00
#
_symmetry.space_group_name_H-M   'P 1'
#
loop_
_entity.id
_entity.type
_entity.pdbx_description
1 polymer ?
#
loop_
_entity_poly.entity_id
_entity_poly.type
_entity_poly.pdbx_seq_one_letter_code
_entity_poly.pdbx_strand_id
1 'polypeptide(L)' 'MFDNKETRYIIRGVNEKVPKEIQRYCWDLIDKKEVKLKQT' A
#
# COMPACT_ATOMS: atom_id res chain seq x y z
N MET A 1 7.10 -7.58 6.30
CA MET A 1 7.01 -6.10 6.35
C MET A 1 5.92 -5.72 5.36
N PHE A 2 5.09 -4.72 5.65
CA PHE A 2 3.89 -4.38 4.86
C PHE A 2 2.73 -5.38 4.98
N ASP A 3 2.54 -5.97 6.16
CA ASP A 3 1.32 -6.74 6.43
C ASP A 3 0.10 -5.84 6.21
N ASN A 4 -0.89 -6.35 5.48
CA ASN A 4 -2.14 -5.64 5.24
C ASN A 4 -3.09 -5.69 6.45
N LYS A 5 -2.76 -6.48 7.46
CA LYS A 5 -3.44 -6.52 8.77
C LYS A 5 -3.03 -5.38 9.69
N GLU A 6 -1.89 -4.73 9.42
CA GLU A 6 -1.44 -3.57 10.18
C GLU A 6 -2.01 -2.27 9.61
N THR A 7 -2.22 -1.27 10.48
CA THR A 7 -2.67 0.05 10.06
C THR A 7 -1.64 0.70 9.13
N ARG A 8 -2.09 1.10 7.94
CA ARG A 8 -1.29 1.83 6.97
C ARG A 8 -1.42 3.33 7.17
N TYR A 9 -0.29 4.02 7.15
CA TYR A 9 -0.23 5.47 7.30
C TYR A 9 0.22 6.13 6.01
N ILE A 10 -0.31 7.32 5.76
CA ILE A 10 0.01 8.14 4.61
C ILE A 10 0.39 9.52 5.14
N ILE A 11 1.57 10.00 4.74
CA ILE A 11 2.03 11.33 5.15
C ILE A 11 1.12 12.40 4.56
N ARG A 12 0.91 13.49 5.30
CA ARG A 12 -0.04 14.55 4.94
C ARG A 12 0.13 15.05 3.50
N GLY A 13 1.36 15.32 3.08
CA GLY A 13 1.65 15.82 1.73
C GLY A 13 1.25 14.85 0.61
N VAL A 14 1.30 13.54 0.85
CA VAL A 14 0.82 12.53 -0.11
C VAL A 14 -0.70 12.47 -0.08
N ASN A 15 -1.30 12.51 1.12
CA ASN A 15 -2.75 12.49 1.26
C ASN A 15 -3.44 13.69 0.58
N GLU A 16 -2.81 14.86 0.61
CA GLU A 16 -3.34 16.09 0.02
C GLU A 16 -3.09 16.20 -1.49
N LYS A 17 -1.93 15.73 -1.98
CA LYS A 17 -1.51 15.94 -3.38
C LYS A 17 -1.84 14.78 -4.31
N VAL A 18 -2.09 13.59 -3.77
CA VAL A 18 -2.32 12.38 -4.56
C VAL A 18 -3.77 11.93 -4.42
N PRO A 19 -4.50 11.67 -5.51
CA PRO A 19 -5.83 11.08 -5.44
C PRO A 19 -5.86 9.78 -4.64
N LYS A 20 -6.92 9.58 -3.84
CA LYS A 20 -7.09 8.37 -3.00
C LYS A 20 -7.02 7.07 -3.80
N GLU A 21 -7.47 7.08 -5.05
CA GLU A 21 -7.41 5.92 -5.94
C GLU A 21 -5.98 5.49 -6.25
N ILE A 22 -5.10 6.45 -6.50
CA ILE A 22 -3.68 6.18 -6.75
C ILE A 22 -3.01 5.67 -5.46
N GLN A 23 -3.33 6.27 -4.31
CA GLN A 23 -2.83 5.80 -3.02
C GLN A 23 -3.23 4.34 -2.76
N ARG A 24 -4.50 3.97 -3.00
CA ARG A 24 -4.98 2.59 -2.88
C ARG A 24 -4.30 1.65 -3.87
N TYR A 25 -4.15 2.09 -5.12
CA TYR A 25 -3.47 1.29 -6.15
C TYR A 25 -2.02 0.95 -5.77
N CYS A 26 -1.27 1.89 -5.19
CA CYS A 26 0.08 1.64 -4.68
C CYS A 26 0.08 0.55 -3.60
N TRP A 27 -0.89 0.59 -2.68
CA TRP A 27 -1.05 -0.44 -1.65
C TRP A 27 -1.37 -1.81 -2.25
N ASP A 28 -2.25 -1.87 -3.25
CA ASP A 28 -2.57 -3.12 -3.95
C ASP A 28 -1.34 -3.73 -4.64
N LEU A 29 -0.45 -2.90 -5.19
CA LEU A 29 0.80 -3.37 -5.80
C LEU A 29 1.75 -3.99 -4.77
N ILE A 30 1.86 -3.38 -3.58
CA ILE A 30 2.65 -3.91 -2.46
C ILE A 30 2.06 -5.26 -2.03
N ASP A 31 0.75 -5.34 -1.85
CA ASP A 31 0.07 -6.58 -1.45
C ASP A 31 0.30 -7.71 -2.45
N LYS A 32 0.16 -7.43 -3.76
CA LYS A 32 0.42 -8.42 -4.81
C LYS A 32 1.87 -8.92 -4.78
N LYS A 33 2.83 -8.05 -4.45
CA LYS A 33 4.25 -8.44 -4.36
C LYS A 33 4.50 -9.30 -3.12
N GLU A 34 3.97 -8.91 -1.96
CA GLU A 34 4.09 -9.68 -0.71
C GLU A 34 3.45 -11.07 -0.82
N VAL A 35 2.28 -11.17 -1.48
CA VAL A 35 1.64 -12.48 -1.74
C VAL A 35 2.55 -13.39 -2.58
N LYS A 36 3.19 -12.85 -3.62
CA LYS A 36 4.12 -13.62 -4.46
C LYS A 36 5.37 -14.06 -3.68
N LEU A 37 5.92 -13.19 -2.83
CA LEU A 37 7.10 -13.51 -2.02
C LEU A 37 6.82 -14.57 -0.95
N LYS A 38 5.59 -14.66 -0.42
CA LYS A 38 5.20 -15.70 0.56
C LYS A 38 4.94 -17.08 -0.07
N GLN A 39 4.83 -17.16 -1.40
CA GLN A 39 4.57 -18.40 -2.14
C GLN A 39 5.86 -19.03 -2.71
N THR A 40 7.02 -18.40 -2.50
CA THR A 40 8.34 -18.86 -2.95
C THR A 40 9.16 -19.29 -1.74
#